data_AF-Q50343-F1
#
_entry.id   AF-Q50343-F1
#
_cell.length_a   1.000
_cell.length_b   1.000
_cell.length_c   1.000
_cell.angle_alpha   90.00
_cell.angle_beta   90.00
_cell.angle_gamma   90.00
#
_symmetry.space_group_name_H-M   'P 1'
#
loop_
_entity.id
_entity.type
_entity.pdbx_description
1 polymer ?
#
loop_
_entity_poly.entity_id
_entity_poly.type
_entity_poly.pdbx_seq_one_letter_code
_entity_poly.pdbx_strand_id
1 'polypeptide(L)' 'IYLTPFTGITIAEYWLKQGKDVLIVFDDLSKHAIAYRTLSLLLRRPPGREAFPGDVFYLHSR' A
#
# COMPACT_ATOMS: atom_id res chain seq x y z
N ILE A 1 8.14 -0.46 4.12
CA ILE A 1 6.75 -0.76 4.56
C ILE A 1 5.73 -0.08 3.66
N TYR A 2 5.77 1.25 3.46
CA TYR A 2 4.86 1.92 2.50
C TYR A 2 5.08 1.53 1.03
N LEU A 3 6.30 1.28 0.56
CA LEU A 3 6.54 0.89 -0.84
C LEU A 3 6.42 -0.63 -1.10
N THR A 4 6.25 -1.42 -0.04
CA THR A 4 6.38 -2.87 -0.09
C THR A 4 5.31 -3.54 -0.97
N PRO A 5 4.02 -3.15 -0.91
CA PRO A 5 2.98 -3.72 -1.78
C PRO A 5 3.23 -3.42 -3.27
N PHE A 6 3.57 -2.17 -3.59
CA PHE A 6 3.82 -1.73 -4.97
C PHE A 6 4.97 -2.51 -5.62
N THR A 7 6.05 -2.75 -4.87
CA THR A 7 7.21 -3.51 -5.37
C THR A 7 6.85 -4.96 -5.64
N GLY A 8 6.06 -5.59 -4.76
CA GLY A 8 5.58 -6.97 -4.96
C GLY A 8 4.69 -7.12 -6.19
N ILE A 9 3.82 -6.14 -6.44
CA ILE A 9 2.96 -6.08 -7.64
C ILE A 9 3.81 -5.95 -8.90
N THR A 10 4.80 -5.06 -8.94
CA THR A 10 5.67 -4.89 -10.13
C THR A 10 6.42 -6.19 -10.51
N ILE A 11 6.90 -6.94 -9.52
CA ILE A 11 7.57 -8.23 -9.77
C ILE A 11 6.58 -9.27 -10.28
N ALA A 12 5.39 -9.33 -9.69
CA ALA A 12 4.33 -10.23 -10.12
C ALA A 12 3.85 -9.91 -11.54
N GLU A 13 3.67 -8.63 -11.87
CA GLU A 13 3.30 -8.19 -13.22
C GLU A 13 4.33 -8.58 -14.28
N TYR A 14 5.62 -8.57 -13.93
CA TYR A 14 6.67 -9.02 -14.84
C TYR A 14 6.50 -10.51 -15.18
N TRP A 15 6.26 -11.37 -14.19
CA TRP A 15 6.04 -12.80 -14.42
C TRP A 15 4.70 -13.09 -15.11
N LEU A 16 3.66 -12.32 -14.79
CA LEU A 16 2.37 -12.40 -15.47
C LEU A 16 2.50 -12.05 -16.96
N LYS A 17 3.28 -11.01 -17.31
CA LYS A 17 3.60 -10.65 -18.70
C LYS A 17 4.42 -11.72 -19.44
N GLN A 18 5.09 -12.61 -18.70
CA GLN A 18 5.78 -13.78 -19.25
C GLN A 18 4.89 -15.02 -19.36
N GLY A 19 3.58 -14.89 -19.09
CA GLY A 19 2.61 -15.99 -19.16
C GLY A 19 2.68 -16.96 -17.97
N LYS A 20 3.26 -16.53 -16.84
CA LYS A 20 3.30 -17.34 -15.62
C LYS A 20 2.14 -17.00 -14.70
N ASP A 21 1.63 -18.01 -13.99
CA ASP A 21 0.68 -17.81 -12.90
C ASP A 21 1.40 -17.25 -11.67
N VAL A 22 0.78 -16.27 -11.01
CA VAL A 22 1.37 -15.60 -9.84
C VAL A 22 0.31 -15.42 -8.75
N LEU A 23 0.73 -15.64 -7.51
CA LEU A 23 -0.05 -15.34 -6.30
C LEU A 23 0.67 -14.26 -5.50
N ILE A 24 -0.07 -13.23 -5.09
CA ILE A 24 0.42 -12.17 -4.21
C ILE A 24 -0.30 -12.28 -2.87
N VAL A 25 0.47 -12.30 -1.78
CA VAL A 25 -0.06 -12.31 -0.41
C VAL A 25 0.44 -11.07 0.31
N PHE A 26 -0.50 -10.28 0.85
CA PHE A 26 -0.18 -9.13 1.69
C PHE A 26 -0.41 -9.49 3.16
N ASP A 27 0.66 -9.61 3.95
CA ASP A 27 0.62 -9.90 5.38
C ASP A 27 1.36 -8.79 6.17
N ASP A 28 0.70 -7.75 6.65
CA ASP A 28 -0.72 -7.42 6.53
C ASP A 28 -0.90 -5.97 6.02
N LEU A 29 -2.06 -5.69 5.42
CA LEU A 29 -2.36 -4.34 4.92
C LEU A 29 -2.61 -3.33 6.05
N SER A 30 -2.93 -3.78 7.26
CA SER A 30 -3.13 -2.92 8.43
C SER A 30 -1.84 -2.18 8.83
N LYS A 31 -0.70 -2.89 8.85
CA LYS A 31 0.63 -2.32 9.10
C LYS A 31 1.05 -1.35 8.01
N HIS A 32 0.66 -1.61 6.76
CA HIS A 32 0.89 -0.70 5.65
C HIS A 32 0.10 0.61 5.81
N ALA A 33 -1.18 0.53 6.20
CA ALA A 33 -2.01 1.69 6.50
C ALA A 33 -1.43 2.54 7.65
N ILE A 34 -0.95 1.89 8.72
CA ILE A 34 -0.31 2.58 9.86
C ILE A 34 0.96 3.31 9.41
N ALA A 35 1.78 2.70 8.55
CA ALA A 35 2.97 3.36 8.02
C ALA A 35 2.62 4.61 7.19
N TYR A 36 1.56 4.53 6.36
CA TYR A 36 1.09 5.67 5.59
C TYR A 36 0.51 6.79 6.46
N ARG A 37 -0.20 6.41 7.53
CA ARG A 37 -0.67 7.36 8.55
C ARG A 37 0.48 8.13 9.17
N THR A 38 1.51 7.43 9.64
CA THR A 38 2.70 8.05 10.26
C THR A 38 3.39 9.02 9.31
N LEU A 39 3.58 8.62 8.05
CA LEU A 39 4.15 9.49 7.01
C LEU A 39 3.29 10.72 6.75
N SER A 40 1.98 10.56 6.67
CA SER A 40 1.06 11.68 6.41
C SER A 40 1.03 12.70 7.56
N LEU A 41 1.11 12.22 8.80
CA LEU A 41 1.18 13.09 9.99
C LEU A 41 2.52 13.85 10.06
N LEU A 42 3.65 13.19 9.74
CA LEU A 42 4.96 13.85 9.66
C LEU A 42 4.98 14.95 8.59
N LEU A 43 4.29 14.72 7.47
CA LEU A 43 4.12 15.69 6.37
C LEU A 43 3.02 16.73 6.64
N ARG A 44 2.44 16.75 7.86
CA ARG A 44 1.36 17.66 8.28
C ARG A 44 0.15 17.67 7.35
N ARG A 45 -0.16 16.52 6.73
CA ARG A 45 -1.41 16.37 5.98
C ARG A 45 -2.59 16.35 6.95
N PRO A 46 -3.73 16.95 6.59
CA PRO A 46 -4.91 16.98 7.46
C PRO A 46 -5.41 15.55 7.71
N PRO A 47 -5.52 15.11 8.99
CA PRO A 47 -6.04 13.80 9.33
C PRO A 47 -7.57 13.76 9.29
N GLY A 48 -8.12 12.60 8.95
CA GLY A 48 -9.54 12.26 9.04
C GLY A 48 -9.82 11.29 10.20
N ARG A 49 -10.73 10.33 9.97
CA ARG A 49 -11.10 9.31 10.96
C ARG A 49 -9.88 8.51 11.42
N GLU A 50 -9.76 8.27 12.73
CA GLU A 50 -8.66 7.50 13.35
C GLU A 50 -7.24 7.99 13.00
N ALA A 51 -7.13 9.29 12.71
CA ALA A 51 -5.93 9.99 12.27
C ALA A 51 -5.35 9.53 10.92
N PHE A 52 -6.08 8.72 10.14
CA PHE A 52 -5.68 8.36 8.78
C PHE A 52 -5.85 9.54 7.81
N PRO A 53 -4.99 9.66 6.80
CA PRO A 53 -5.17 10.66 5.74
C PRO A 53 -6.41 10.34 4.89
N GLY A 54 -7.03 11.37 4.31
CA GLY A 54 -8.27 11.23 3.54
C GLY A 54 -8.18 10.31 2.31
N ASP A 55 -6.97 10.05 1.81
CA ASP A 55 -6.69 9.18 0.66
C ASP A 55 -6.24 7.75 1.05
N VAL A 56 -6.43 7.34 2.31
CA VAL A 56 -6.13 5.97 2.77
C VAL A 56 -6.91 4.88 2.01
N PHE A 57 -8.10 5.20 1.51
CA PHE A 57 -8.86 4.29 0.64
C PHE A 57 -8.20 4.15 -0.73
N TYR A 58 -7.79 5.29 -1.32
CA TYR A 58 -7.07 5.31 -2.58
C TYR A 58 -5.73 4.59 -2.47
N LEU A 59 -5.10 4.48 -1.29
CA LEU A 59 -3.87 3.72 -1.13
C LEU A 59 -4.03 2.21 -1.37
N HIS A 60 -5.16 1.62 -0.97
CA HIS A 60 -5.40 0.18 -1.08
C HIS A 60 -6.20 -0.22 -2.33
N SER A 61 -6.77 0.75 -3.05
CA SER A 61 -7.63 0.50 -4.21
C SER A 61 -6.88 0.40 -5.55
N ARG A 62 -5.56 0.60 -5.56
CA ARG A 62 -4.70 0.58 -6.75
C ARG A 62 -3.59 -0.44 -6.52
#